data_AF-A0A7W4E8A1-F1
#
_entry.id   AF-A0A7W4E8A1-F1
#
_cell.length_a   1.000
_cell.length_b   1.000
_cell.length_c   1.000
_cell.angle_alpha   90.00
_cell.angle_beta   90.00
_cell.angle_gamma   90.00
#
_symmetry.space_group_name_H-M   'P 1'
#
loop_
_entity.id
_entity.type
_entity.pdbx_description
1 polymer ?
#
loop_
_entity_poly.entity_id
_entity_poly.type
_entity_poly.pdbx_seq_one_letter_code
_entity_poly.pdbx_strand_id
1 'polypeptide(L)'
;MTNSQLRTLLDRAPLCDEDKHNVFVIFRALPDERKIHILNHWEKYVAKLILERHKRDAEDEKELIATLKQMDTLLDEAIARQNEKNQQKRQMKKIIREELDSAVQYENMQKDRIIHSIGSFPSK
;
A
#
# COMPACT_ATOMS: atom_id res chain seq x y z
N MET A 1 22.20 -46.33 8.57
CA MET A 1 22.05 -46.30 7.09
C MET A 1 20.92 -45.38 6.60
N THR A 2 19.92 -45.07 7.43
CA THR A 2 18.71 -44.27 7.10
C THR A 2 18.97 -42.84 6.58
N ASN A 3 20.03 -42.16 7.04
CA ASN A 3 20.32 -40.78 6.62
C ASN A 3 20.78 -40.65 5.15
N SER A 4 21.40 -41.69 4.58
CA SER A 4 21.85 -41.65 3.18
C SER A 4 20.66 -41.79 2.20
N GLN A 5 19.71 -42.66 2.53
CA GLN A 5 18.49 -42.85 1.75
C GLN A 5 17.64 -41.58 1.73
N LEU A 6 17.45 -40.92 2.88
CA LEU A 6 16.71 -39.65 2.90
C LEU A 6 17.35 -38.59 2.02
N ARG A 7 18.68 -38.45 2.02
CA ARG A 7 19.38 -37.48 1.16
C ARG A 7 19.07 -37.73 -0.31
N THR A 8 19.19 -38.98 -0.78
CA THR A 8 18.85 -39.32 -2.17
C THR A 8 17.39 -39.03 -2.51
N LEU A 9 16.47 -39.24 -1.57
CA LEU A 9 15.05 -38.93 -1.75
C LEU A 9 14.79 -37.41 -1.81
N LEU A 10 15.47 -36.64 -0.95
CA LEU A 10 15.42 -35.19 -0.96
C LEU A 10 16.04 -34.58 -2.22
N ASP A 11 17.14 -35.14 -2.71
CA ASP A 11 17.80 -34.66 -3.94
C ASP A 11 16.87 -34.76 -5.15
N ARG A 12 16.04 -35.81 -5.20
CA ARG A 12 15.05 -36.05 -6.27
C ARG A 12 13.72 -35.32 -6.05
N ALA A 13 13.44 -34.86 -4.84
CA ALA A 13 12.20 -34.18 -4.53
C ALA A 13 12.19 -32.76 -5.12
N PRO A 14 11.04 -32.30 -5.68
CA PRO A 14 10.89 -30.94 -6.17
C PRO A 14 10.63 -29.97 -5.00
N LEU A 15 11.55 -29.94 -4.04
CA LEU A 15 11.56 -29.05 -2.88
C LEU A 15 12.69 -28.03 -3.06
N CYS A 16 12.58 -26.86 -2.42
CA CYS A 16 13.72 -25.94 -2.36
C CYS A 16 14.78 -26.43 -1.37
N ASP A 17 15.99 -25.88 -1.45
CA ASP A 17 17.10 -26.30 -0.60
C ASP A 17 16.82 -26.04 0.89
N GLU A 18 16.08 -24.98 1.21
CA GLU A 18 15.63 -24.68 2.56
C GLU A 18 14.69 -25.76 3.11
N ASP A 19 13.66 -26.15 2.34
CA ASP A 19 12.74 -27.23 2.72
C ASP A 19 13.49 -28.55 2.89
N LYS A 20 14.43 -28.86 1.98
CA LYS A 20 15.26 -30.07 2.09
C LYS A 20 16.10 -30.05 3.37
N HIS A 21 16.68 -28.91 3.71
CA HIS A 21 17.43 -28.74 4.94
C HIS A 21 16.53 -28.95 6.17
N ASN A 22 15.38 -28.30 6.21
CA ASN A 22 14.43 -28.38 7.32
C ASN A 22 13.91 -29.81 7.52
N VAL A 23 13.52 -30.50 6.44
CA VAL A 23 13.10 -31.90 6.49
C VAL A 23 14.24 -32.79 6.99
N PHE A 24 15.47 -32.56 6.54
CA PHE A 24 16.64 -33.32 6.99
C PHE A 24 16.91 -33.14 8.49
N VAL A 25 16.85 -31.90 9.00
CA VAL A 25 17.03 -31.59 10.42
C VAL A 25 15.94 -32.26 11.26
N ILE A 26 14.68 -32.11 10.88
CA ILE A 26 13.54 -32.73 11.57
C ILE A 26 13.71 -34.26 11.58
N PHE A 27 14.01 -34.86 10.43
CA PHE A 27 14.14 -36.30 10.33
C PHE A 27 15.25 -36.87 11.23
N ARG A 28 16.37 -36.16 11.40
CA ARG A 28 17.45 -36.57 12.30
C ARG A 28 17.01 -36.64 13.76
N ALA A 29 16.12 -35.75 14.18
CA ALA A 29 15.60 -35.69 15.54
C ALA A 29 14.53 -36.75 15.85
N LEU A 30 14.01 -37.47 14.84
CA LEU A 30 12.95 -38.46 15.03
C LEU A 30 13.47 -39.80 15.56
N PRO A 31 12.64 -40.56 16.29
CA PRO A 31 12.91 -41.96 16.63
C PRO A 31 13.06 -42.84 15.38
N ASP A 32 13.86 -43.90 15.45
CA ASP A 32 14.18 -44.73 14.28
C ASP A 32 12.97 -45.44 13.68
N GLU A 33 12.00 -45.87 14.50
CA GLU A 33 10.72 -46.40 14.02
C GLU A 33 9.98 -45.40 13.12
N ARG A 34 9.99 -44.13 13.52
CA ARG A 34 9.35 -43.07 12.77
C ARG A 34 10.11 -42.75 11.49
N LYS A 35 11.44 -42.77 11.54
CA LYS A 35 12.30 -42.62 10.35
C LYS A 35 12.00 -43.69 9.31
N ILE A 36 11.94 -44.96 9.73
CA ILE A 36 11.61 -46.10 8.84
C ILE A 36 10.22 -45.91 8.24
N HIS A 37 9.22 -45.56 9.05
CA HIS A 37 7.87 -45.33 8.56
C HIS A 37 7.81 -44.20 7.52
N ILE A 38 8.53 -43.09 7.74
CA ILE A 38 8.61 -41.97 6.80
C ILE A 38 9.28 -42.40 5.50
N LEU A 39 10.40 -43.12 5.56
CA LEU A 39 11.10 -43.62 4.37
C LEU A 39 10.21 -44.55 3.55
N ASN A 40 9.46 -45.46 4.20
CA ASN A 40 8.55 -46.39 3.52
C ASN A 40 7.35 -45.71 2.86
N HIS A 41 6.98 -44.51 3.31
CA HIS A 41 5.84 -43.75 2.79
C HIS A 41 6.26 -42.39 2.22
N TRP A 42 7.51 -42.28 1.77
CA TRP A 42 8.13 -41.01 1.36
C TRP A 42 7.26 -40.22 0.38
N GLU A 43 6.79 -40.88 -0.68
CA GLU A 43 5.96 -40.29 -1.73
C GLU A 43 4.71 -39.59 -1.17
N LYS A 44 4.07 -40.19 -0.16
CA LYS A 44 2.89 -39.59 0.49
C LYS A 44 3.25 -38.35 1.28
N TYR A 45 4.38 -38.39 1.99
CA TYR A 45 4.82 -37.25 2.81
C TYR A 45 5.29 -36.08 1.95
N VAL A 46 6.08 -36.35 0.90
CA VAL A 46 6.58 -35.30 0.00
C VAL A 46 5.44 -34.67 -0.80
N ALA A 47 4.49 -35.45 -1.30
CA ALA A 47 3.31 -34.92 -2.00
C ALA A 47 2.47 -34.03 -1.09
N LYS A 48 2.30 -34.40 0.18
CA LYS A 48 1.61 -33.56 1.16
C LYS A 48 2.37 -32.26 1.43
N LEU A 49 3.69 -32.32 1.54
CA LEU A 49 4.54 -31.15 1.77
C LEU A 49 4.41 -30.14 0.62
N ILE A 50 4.47 -30.62 -0.63
CA ILE A 50 4.30 -29.82 -1.84
C ILE A 50 2.90 -29.20 -1.88
N LEU A 51 1.86 -29.98 -1.60
CA LEU A 51 0.48 -29.50 -1.60
C LEU A 51 0.25 -28.38 -0.57
N GLU A 52 0.74 -28.58 0.67
CA GLU A 52 0.59 -27.58 1.73
C GLU A 52 1.40 -26.31 1.43
N ARG A 53 2.55 -26.43 0.76
CA ARG A 53 3.30 -25.28 0.29
C ARG A 53 2.53 -24.49 -0.77
N HIS A 54 1.99 -25.16 -1.79
CA HIS A 54 1.17 -24.49 -2.80
C HIS A 54 -0.05 -23.77 -2.22
N LYS A 55 -0.70 -24.35 -1.21
CA LYS A 55 -1.81 -23.70 -0.53
C LYS A 55 -1.36 -22.44 0.20
N ARG A 56 -0.23 -22.50 0.90
CA ARG A 56 0.34 -21.35 1.60
C ARG A 56 0.74 -20.25 0.63
N ASP A 57 1.47 -20.59 -0.43
CA ASP A 57 1.89 -19.63 -1.45
C ASP A 57 0.68 -18.92 -2.08
N ALA A 58 -0.42 -19.65 -2.32
CA ALA A 58 -1.67 -19.07 -2.84
C ALA A 58 -2.39 -18.16 -1.83
N GLU A 59 -2.31 -18.48 -0.53
CA GLU A 59 -2.89 -17.65 0.54
C GLU A 59 -2.06 -16.37 0.75
N ASP A 60 -0.74 -16.50 0.78
CA ASP A 60 0.21 -15.39 0.86
C ASP A 60 0.08 -14.46 -0.37
N GLU A 61 -0.08 -15.03 -1.58
CA GLU A 61 -0.33 -14.25 -2.80
C GLU A 61 -1.66 -13.48 -2.72
N LYS A 62 -2.71 -14.12 -2.21
CA LYS A 62 -4.02 -13.48 -2.03
C LYS A 62 -3.94 -12.34 -1.02
N GLU A 63 -3.23 -12.53 0.09
CA GLU A 63 -3.00 -11.50 1.09
C GLU A 63 -2.21 -10.32 0.50
N LEU A 64 -1.11 -10.60 -0.21
CA LEU A 64 -0.31 -9.58 -0.87
C LEU A 64 -1.14 -8.73 -1.85
N ILE A 65 -1.96 -9.37 -2.68
CA ILE A 65 -2.84 -8.67 -3.62
C ILE A 65 -3.86 -7.80 -2.87
N ALA A 66 -4.41 -8.29 -1.75
CA ALA A 66 -5.34 -7.52 -0.93
C ALA A 66 -4.67 -6.28 -0.32
N THR A 67 -3.44 -6.43 0.19
CA THR A 67 -2.65 -5.32 0.73
C THR A 67 -2.33 -4.29 -0.34
N LEU A 68 -1.92 -4.70 -1.54
CA LEU A 68 -1.64 -3.78 -2.65
C LEU A 68 -2.88 -2.96 -3.03
N LYS A 69 -4.06 -3.58 -3.11
CA LYS A 69 -5.32 -2.86 -3.36
C LYS A 69 -5.66 -1.84 -2.28
N GLN A 70 -5.36 -2.15 -1.03
CA GLN A 70 -5.54 -1.20 0.08
C GLN A 70 -4.57 -0.02 -0.04
N MET A 71 -3.32 -0.28 -0.42
CA MET A 71 -2.33 0.78 -0.67
C MET A 71 -2.79 1.72 -1.80
N ASP A 72 -3.30 1.17 -2.91
CA ASP A 72 -3.82 1.96 -4.02
C ASP A 72 -4.98 2.85 -3.58
N THR A 73 -5.92 2.30 -2.81
CA THR A 73 -7.04 3.07 -2.24
C THR A 73 -6.54 4.24 -1.37
N LEU A 74 -5.56 3.98 -0.50
CA LEU A 74 -4.98 5.01 0.38
C LEU A 74 -4.24 6.09 -0.42
N LEU A 75 -3.57 5.73 -1.51
CA LEU A 75 -2.91 6.66 -2.42
C LEU A 75 -3.95 7.55 -3.12
N ASP A 76 -5.00 6.96 -3.67
CA ASP A 76 -6.10 7.69 -4.32
C ASP A 76 -6.76 8.68 -3.35
N GLU A 77 -7.05 8.25 -2.12
CA GLU A 77 -7.59 9.13 -1.08
C GLU A 77 -6.61 10.26 -0.69
N ALA A 78 -5.31 9.99 -0.66
CA ALA A 78 -4.30 11.02 -0.39
C ALA A 78 -4.25 12.05 -1.52
N ILE A 79 -4.30 11.60 -2.77
CA ILE A 79 -4.35 12.46 -3.97
C ILE A 79 -5.62 13.30 -3.95
N ALA A 80 -6.79 12.70 -3.70
CA ALA A 80 -8.06 13.39 -3.62
C ALA A 80 -8.05 14.49 -2.54
N ARG A 81 -7.60 14.16 -1.32
CA ARG A 81 -7.46 15.14 -0.23
C ARG A 81 -6.50 16.28 -0.57
N GLN A 82 -5.41 15.98 -1.28
CA GLN A 82 -4.46 17.01 -1.70
C GLN A 82 -5.07 17.94 -2.76
N ASN A 83 -5.84 17.38 -3.70
CA ASN A 83 -6.54 18.14 -4.72
C ASN A 83 -7.63 19.04 -4.11
N GLU A 84 -8.41 18.54 -3.15
CA GLU A 84 -9.39 19.35 -2.40
C GLU A 84 -8.72 20.51 -1.66
N LYS A 85 -7.63 20.25 -0.92
CA LYS A 85 -6.87 21.31 -0.25
C LYS A 85 -6.36 22.38 -1.22
N ASN A 86 -5.89 21.95 -2.39
CA ASN A 86 -5.44 22.87 -3.43
C ASN A 86 -6.59 23.69 -4.01
N GLN A 87 -7.76 23.08 -4.22
CA GLN A 87 -8.96 23.77 -4.70
C GLN A 87 -9.48 24.79 -3.67
N GLN A 88 -9.55 24.42 -2.40
CA GLN A 88 -9.94 25.34 -1.31
C GLN A 88 -8.99 26.54 -1.24
N LYS A 89 -7.67 26.32 -1.33
CA LYS A 89 -6.68 27.41 -1.38
C LYS A 89 -6.90 28.33 -2.58
N ARG A 90 -7.25 27.79 -3.76
CA ARG A 90 -7.54 28.59 -4.95
C ARG A 90 -8.83 29.41 -4.78
N GLN A 91 -9.88 28.82 -4.25
CA GLN A 91 -11.15 29.51 -3.97
C GLN A 91 -10.96 30.63 -2.95
N MET A 92 -10.23 30.38 -1.86
CA MET A 92 -9.94 31.40 -0.84
C MET A 92 -9.16 32.58 -1.43
N LYS A 93 -8.13 32.31 -2.24
CA LYS A 93 -7.38 33.38 -2.94
C LYS A 93 -8.27 34.22 -3.86
N LYS A 94 -9.25 33.60 -4.50
CA LYS A 94 -10.21 34.30 -5.38
C LYS A 94 -11.10 35.24 -4.57
N ILE A 95 -11.68 34.74 -3.47
CA ILE A 95 -12.53 35.54 -2.56
C ILE A 95 -11.75 36.74 -2.01
N ILE A 96 -10.54 36.51 -1.48
CA ILE A 96 -9.69 37.59 -0.94
C ILE A 96 -9.42 38.67 -2.01
N ARG A 97 -9.20 38.27 -3.26
CA ARG A 97 -8.97 39.21 -4.35
C ARG A 97 -10.22 40.03 -4.69
N GLU A 98 -11.38 39.39 -4.76
CA GLU A 98 -12.66 40.05 -5.01
C GLU A 98 -13.03 41.04 -3.89
N GLU A 99 -12.76 40.68 -2.62
CA GLU A 99 -12.93 41.57 -1.47
C GLU A 99 -11.97 42.78 -1.53
N LEU A 100 -10.71 42.56 -1.88
CA LEU A 100 -9.72 43.64 -2.04
C LEU A 100 -10.12 44.59 -3.17
N ASP A 101 -10.49 44.06 -4.34
CA ASP A 101 -10.93 44.86 -5.49
C ASP A 101 -12.18 45.70 -5.14
N SER A 102 -13.13 45.12 -4.40
CA SER A 102 -14.32 45.82 -3.92
C SER A 102 -14.00 46.95 -2.93
N ALA A 103 -13.06 46.72 -2.01
CA ALA A 103 -12.63 47.73 -1.05
C ALA A 103 -11.94 48.92 -1.74
N VAL A 104 -11.07 48.65 -2.72
CA VAL A 104 -10.40 49.68 -3.52
C VAL A 104 -11.42 50.50 -4.32
N GLN A 105 -12.41 49.84 -4.93
CA GLN A 105 -13.49 50.55 -5.65
C GLN A 105 -14.29 51.45 -4.72
N TYR A 106 -14.65 50.97 -3.53
CA TYR A 106 -15.38 51.75 -2.54
C TYR A 106 -14.60 53.00 -2.11
N GLU A 107 -13.30 52.85 -1.83
CA GLU A 107 -12.43 53.96 -1.47
C GLU A 107 -12.33 55.00 -2.60
N ASN A 108 -12.18 54.55 -3.85
CA ASN A 108 -12.15 55.43 -5.00
C ASN A 108 -13.47 56.20 -5.18
N MET A 109 -14.62 55.54 -5.02
CA MET A 109 -15.92 56.24 -5.06
C MET A 109 -16.04 57.30 -3.95
N GLN A 110 -15.53 57.02 -2.75
CA GLN A 110 -15.53 58.02 -1.68
C GLN A 110 -14.66 59.22 -2.04
N LYS A 111 -13.46 58.99 -2.58
CA LYS A 111 -12.56 60.05 -3.07
C LYS A 111 -13.23 60.89 -4.16
N ASP A 112 -13.86 60.26 -5.14
CA ASP A 112 -14.58 60.96 -6.22
C ASP A 112 -15.74 61.82 -5.69
N ARG A 113 -16.52 61.31 -4.73
CA ARG A 113 -17.58 62.08 -4.07
C ARG A 113 -17.04 63.33 -3.37
N ILE A 114 -15.89 63.22 -2.71
CA ILE A 114 -15.23 64.36 -2.05
C ILE A 114 -14.74 65.37 -3.09
N ILE A 115 -14.13 64.92 -4.19
CA ILE A 115 -13.67 65.81 -5.26
C ILE A 115 -14.86 66.56 -5.89
N HIS A 116 -15.96 65.87 -6.16
CA HIS A 116 -17.16 66.48 -6.72
C HIS A 116 -17.85 67.46 -5.76
N SER A 117 -17.81 67.21 -4.44
CA SER A 117 -18.37 68.14 -3.45
C SER A 117 -17.52 69.40 -3.28
N ILE A 118 -16.20 69.31 -3.49
CA ILE A 118 -15.29 70.47 -3.46
C ILE A 118 -15.32 71.25 -4.79
N GLY A 119 -15.53 70.59 -5.92
CA GLY A 119 -15.58 71.22 -7.25
C GLY A 119 -16.90 71.91 -7.61
N SER A 120 -18.00 71.59 -6.93
CA SER A 120 -19.29 72.30 -7.08
C SER A 120 -19.39 73.51 -6.16
N PHE A 121 -18.62 74.56 -6.44
CA PHE A 121 -18.96 75.89 -5.94
C PHE A 121 -19.92 76.56 -6.93
N PRO A 122 -21.07 77.10 -6.49
CA PRO A 122 -21.97 77.80 -7.38
C PRO A 122 -21.31 79.11 -7.81
N SER A 123 -20.96 79.20 -9.10
CA SER A 123 -20.64 80.46 -9.75
C SER A 123 -21.90 81.35 -9.69
N LYS A 124 -21.83 82.42 -8.90
CA LYS A 124 -22.86 83.47 -8.87
C LYS A 124 -23.00 84.14 -10.23
#